data_AF-A0A1Y1Z429-F1
#
_entry.id   AF-A0A1Y1Z429-F1
#
_cell.length_a   1.000
_cell.length_b   1.000
_cell.length_c   1.000
_cell.angle_alpha   90.00
_cell.angle_beta   90.00
_cell.angle_gamma   90.00
#
_symmetry.space_group_name_H-M   'P 1'
#
loop_
_entity.id
_entity.type
_entity.pdbx_description
1 polymer ?
#
loop_
_entity_poly.entity_id
_entity_poly.type
_entity_poly.pdbx_seq_one_letter_code
_entity_poly.pdbx_strand_id
1 'polypeptide(L)'
;MCEEPPVRKISAAEFVTFHKAYNAQPLPVHTLFPWLHAIDLTDYEKGKLFKLSQPDLPYYKGLVLLHSSKEATKCRLSGSVFFEEIITSTPTTTGQPPVWSFLPPQSLVTNDGALNLRNFASQIARYASISDIVVYSTEGDDAALEMAQKVSLAQMNIAQARKASQGYNGITYNTYVVVGMQINPFSKIEALLPELVTVDAQGCIKNYINYWSQEREECRIFTRASEVSSNVWVGNGKDAPFSKPDELYPVPEIYNLATSNPNNISICFETSEFAEYPDDADLEALAQKLIKLPPPESKSLSGPTVHMKVGVGISHPSESMESVTTRIVNTVQFIKRQAEEGRRILIYCGDGYSETSVLVLTYLMYCYRLTLPQAYFILQTKRSFSVAQHDLELLMCVEDLVWATIEAEKEHQGSLNAAGNDKCQINVSDNLTLQTDLLAAKEIGSSWFYNSKFRGSFPSRILPYLYLGDYNHATNPDLLRLLGITHILSAGEDTKQSTRAFEILYLDNLLDDGVDSLVPYLDECVEFIEAAEAAHKKVLVHCRVGVSRSASIVIAYLMKALKKSFSEAYLITRARRMTVVIQPNLRFVYELLMYERRLIEQGHLQYGSGSWMVVCKSIHGLNSLYNI
;
A
#
# COMPACT_ATOMS: atom_id res chain seq x y z
N MET A 1 -34.52 -7.88 -27.52
CA MET A 1 -35.23 -6.69 -27.01
C MET A 1 -35.33 -5.67 -28.11
N CYS A 2 -34.23 -5.37 -28.78
CA CYS A 2 -34.19 -4.60 -30.03
C CYS A 2 -33.32 -5.35 -31.04
N GLU A 3 -33.67 -5.30 -32.32
CA GLU A 3 -32.83 -5.84 -33.42
C GLU A 3 -31.80 -4.80 -33.87
N GLU A 4 -32.16 -3.51 -33.90
CA GLU A 4 -31.27 -2.41 -34.26
C GLU A 4 -31.42 -1.23 -33.28
N PRO A 5 -30.39 -0.90 -32.47
CA PRO A 5 -29.17 -1.69 -32.24
C PRO A 5 -29.49 -3.02 -31.50
N PRO A 6 -28.71 -4.10 -31.71
CA PRO A 6 -29.02 -5.42 -31.18
C PRO A 6 -28.84 -5.50 -29.66
N VAL A 7 -29.96 -5.55 -28.94
CA VAL A 7 -29.98 -5.71 -27.48
C VAL A 7 -30.71 -6.98 -27.09
N ARG A 8 -30.03 -7.89 -26.40
CA ARG A 8 -30.57 -9.19 -25.98
C ARG A 8 -31.08 -9.12 -24.55
N LYS A 9 -32.08 -9.94 -24.21
CA LYS A 9 -32.53 -10.11 -22.82
C LYS A 9 -31.81 -11.31 -22.21
N ILE A 10 -31.51 -11.23 -20.92
CA ILE A 10 -31.00 -12.35 -20.13
C ILE A 10 -31.71 -12.37 -18.76
N SER A 11 -32.13 -13.53 -18.28
CA SER A 11 -32.66 -13.65 -16.92
C SER A 11 -31.54 -13.65 -15.88
N ALA A 12 -31.87 -13.39 -14.61
CA ALA A 12 -30.89 -13.46 -13.52
C ALA A 12 -30.16 -14.82 -13.42
N ALA A 13 -30.87 -15.94 -13.63
CA ALA A 13 -30.27 -17.27 -13.57
C ALA A 13 -29.34 -17.57 -14.75
N GLU A 14 -29.73 -17.14 -15.95
CA GLU A 14 -28.87 -17.20 -17.14
C GLU A 14 -27.64 -16.32 -16.97
N PHE A 15 -27.81 -15.11 -16.41
CA PHE A 15 -26.69 -14.21 -16.11
C PHE A 15 -25.70 -14.86 -15.14
N VAL A 16 -26.16 -15.47 -14.05
CA VAL A 16 -25.26 -16.14 -13.10
C VAL A 16 -24.47 -17.27 -13.77
N THR A 17 -25.14 -18.06 -14.61
CA THR A 17 -24.49 -19.13 -15.39
C THR A 17 -23.44 -18.54 -16.34
N PHE A 18 -23.81 -17.45 -17.04
CA PHE A 18 -22.95 -16.73 -17.96
C PHE A 18 -21.71 -16.14 -17.26
N HIS A 19 -21.90 -15.49 -16.12
CA HIS A 19 -20.83 -14.91 -15.31
C HIS A 19 -19.86 -15.98 -14.78
N LYS A 20 -20.38 -17.10 -14.25
CA LYS A 20 -19.55 -18.24 -13.81
C LYS A 20 -18.74 -18.82 -14.96
N ALA A 21 -19.34 -18.95 -16.15
CA ALA A 21 -18.64 -19.45 -17.34
C ALA A 21 -17.47 -18.54 -17.74
N TYR A 22 -17.65 -17.21 -17.76
CA TYR A 22 -16.56 -16.27 -18.05
C TYR A 22 -15.44 -16.32 -17.03
N ASN A 23 -15.77 -16.33 -15.74
CA ASN A 23 -14.76 -16.42 -14.69
C ASN A 23 -14.02 -17.77 -14.68
N ALA A 24 -14.61 -18.79 -15.30
CA ALA A 24 -13.99 -20.08 -15.55
C ALA A 24 -13.24 -20.17 -16.89
N GLN A 25 -13.17 -19.12 -17.71
CA GLN A 25 -12.34 -19.12 -18.93
C GLN A 25 -10.91 -18.66 -18.61
N PRO A 26 -9.87 -19.41 -19.01
CA PRO A 26 -8.50 -19.03 -18.72
C PRO A 26 -8.20 -17.65 -19.30
N LEU A 27 -7.47 -16.85 -18.53
CA LEU A 27 -7.02 -15.53 -18.92
C LEU A 27 -6.05 -15.67 -20.11
N PRO A 28 -6.29 -15.02 -21.28
CA PRO A 28 -5.44 -15.14 -22.47
C PRO A 28 -4.04 -14.57 -22.24
N VAL A 29 -3.01 -15.32 -22.62
CA VAL A 29 -1.62 -15.06 -22.21
C VAL A 29 -0.85 -14.15 -23.17
N HIS A 30 -0.97 -14.34 -24.49
CA HIS A 30 0.00 -13.76 -25.44
C HIS A 30 -0.50 -12.56 -26.25
N THR A 31 -1.81 -12.40 -26.45
CA THR A 31 -2.38 -11.32 -27.28
C THR A 31 -2.99 -10.19 -26.46
N LEU A 32 -3.51 -10.50 -25.27
CA LEU A 32 -4.26 -9.52 -24.50
C LEU A 32 -3.36 -8.43 -23.90
N PHE A 33 -2.15 -8.74 -23.42
CA PHE A 33 -1.31 -7.76 -22.73
C PHE A 33 -0.61 -6.75 -23.63
N PRO A 34 0.02 -7.17 -24.73
CA PRO A 34 0.43 -6.25 -25.78
C PRO A 34 -0.69 -5.28 -26.18
N TRP A 35 -1.92 -5.80 -26.29
CA TRP A 35 -3.08 -5.00 -26.60
C TRP A 35 -3.47 -4.07 -25.43
N LEU A 36 -3.62 -4.55 -24.20
CA LEU A 36 -4.01 -3.80 -23.00
C LEU A 36 -3.01 -2.71 -22.58
N HIS A 37 -1.76 -2.80 -23.02
CA HIS A 37 -0.79 -1.71 -22.89
C HIS A 37 -1.12 -0.48 -23.73
N ALA A 38 -1.94 -0.59 -24.78
CA ALA A 38 -2.44 0.50 -25.65
C ALA A 38 -1.43 1.10 -26.62
N ILE A 39 -0.35 0.38 -26.94
CA ILE A 39 0.73 0.95 -27.72
C ILE A 39 0.18 1.35 -29.10
N ASP A 40 0.01 2.65 -29.29
CA ASP A 40 -0.31 3.24 -30.58
C ASP A 40 0.97 3.24 -31.40
N LEU A 41 1.09 2.27 -32.30
CA LEU A 41 2.26 2.08 -33.16
C LEU A 41 2.32 3.03 -34.35
N THR A 42 1.44 4.04 -34.42
CA THR A 42 1.63 5.14 -35.38
C THR A 42 2.92 5.92 -35.10
N ASP A 43 3.51 5.76 -33.91
CA ASP A 43 4.84 6.26 -33.57
C ASP A 43 5.92 5.16 -33.75
N TYR A 44 6.69 5.29 -34.83
CA TYR A 44 7.69 4.32 -35.30
C TYR A 44 8.76 3.97 -34.25
N GLU A 45 9.19 4.93 -33.42
CA GLU A 45 10.20 4.67 -32.38
C GLU A 45 9.60 3.92 -31.17
N LYS A 46 8.28 4.04 -30.93
CA LYS A 46 7.58 3.32 -29.86
C LYS A 46 7.32 1.84 -30.18
N GLY A 47 7.19 1.51 -31.46
CA GLY A 47 7.06 0.11 -31.92
C GLY A 47 8.34 -0.73 -31.82
N LYS A 48 9.51 -0.07 -31.90
CA LYS A 48 10.81 -0.72 -31.69
C LYS A 48 10.96 -1.27 -30.27
N LEU A 49 10.47 -0.57 -29.26
CA LEU A 49 10.64 -0.95 -27.84
C LEU A 49 10.01 -2.31 -27.54
N PHE A 50 8.86 -2.60 -28.14
CA PHE A 50 8.14 -3.87 -27.94
C PHE A 50 8.50 -4.94 -28.98
N LYS A 51 9.22 -4.59 -30.04
CA LYS A 51 9.41 -5.46 -31.23
C LYS A 51 8.08 -5.99 -31.79
N LEU A 52 6.98 -5.26 -31.61
CA LEU A 52 5.64 -5.65 -32.04
C LEU A 52 5.23 -4.84 -33.27
N SER A 53 4.66 -5.51 -34.28
CA SER A 53 3.72 -4.93 -35.24
C SER A 53 2.39 -4.58 -34.53
N GLN A 54 1.47 -3.82 -35.16
CA GLN A 54 0.21 -3.39 -34.49
C GLN A 54 -0.40 -4.57 -33.75
N PRO A 55 -0.59 -4.48 -32.41
CA PRO A 55 -1.03 -5.65 -31.67
C PRO A 55 -2.40 -6.03 -32.20
N ASP A 56 -2.49 -7.25 -32.75
CA ASP A 56 -3.73 -7.77 -33.29
C ASP A 56 -4.85 -7.67 -32.25
N LEU A 57 -6.08 -7.47 -32.71
CA LEU A 57 -7.23 -7.50 -31.82
C LEU A 57 -7.26 -8.87 -31.12
N PRO A 58 -7.21 -8.92 -29.78
CA PRO A 58 -7.05 -10.18 -29.07
C PRO A 58 -8.23 -11.09 -29.37
N TYR A 59 -7.95 -12.36 -29.66
CA TYR A 59 -8.97 -13.41 -29.77
C TYR A 59 -9.48 -13.76 -28.38
N TYR A 60 -10.25 -12.85 -27.80
CA TYR A 60 -10.74 -12.94 -26.44
C TYR A 60 -12.08 -12.24 -26.35
N LYS A 61 -12.92 -12.75 -25.46
CA LYS A 61 -14.20 -12.16 -25.14
C LYS A 61 -14.27 -11.99 -23.63
N GLY A 62 -14.25 -10.75 -23.18
CA GLY A 62 -14.48 -10.43 -21.78
C GLY A 62 -15.97 -10.31 -21.45
N LEU A 63 -16.25 -10.04 -20.18
CA LEU A 63 -17.57 -9.71 -19.65
C LEU A 63 -17.47 -8.41 -18.86
N VAL A 64 -18.33 -7.44 -19.16
CA VAL A 64 -18.45 -6.19 -18.38
C VAL A 64 -19.84 -6.04 -17.80
N LEU A 65 -19.91 -5.74 -16.51
CA LEU A 65 -21.15 -5.39 -15.82
C LEU A 65 -21.31 -3.89 -15.81
N LEU A 66 -22.41 -3.41 -16.38
CA LEU A 66 -22.74 -1.99 -16.47
C LEU A 66 -23.98 -1.70 -15.61
N HIS A 67 -23.83 -0.76 -14.69
CA HIS A 67 -24.96 -0.27 -13.90
C HIS A 67 -25.60 0.95 -14.56
N SER A 68 -26.95 0.98 -14.59
CA SER A 68 -27.68 2.06 -15.26
C SER A 68 -27.72 3.39 -14.50
N SER A 69 -27.54 3.38 -13.17
CA SER A 69 -27.59 4.61 -12.36
C SER A 69 -26.22 5.25 -12.24
N LYS A 70 -26.21 6.57 -12.06
CA LYS A 70 -25.00 7.35 -11.73
C LYS A 70 -24.66 7.31 -10.24
N GLU A 71 -25.57 6.82 -9.41
CA GLU A 71 -25.39 6.76 -7.97
C GLU A 71 -24.66 5.48 -7.56
N ALA A 72 -23.46 5.61 -6.98
CA ALA A 72 -22.69 4.46 -6.53
C ALA A 72 -23.39 3.63 -5.44
N THR A 73 -24.26 4.23 -4.65
CA THR A 73 -25.07 3.55 -3.62
C THR A 73 -26.12 2.59 -4.20
N LYS A 74 -26.51 2.78 -5.46
CA LYS A 74 -27.41 1.87 -6.19
C LYS A 74 -26.66 0.74 -6.89
N CYS A 75 -25.32 0.77 -6.88
CA CYS A 75 -24.49 -0.25 -7.48
C CYS A 75 -24.39 -1.50 -6.59
N ARG A 76 -25.21 -2.51 -6.90
CA ARG A 76 -25.35 -3.72 -6.07
C ARG A 76 -24.43 -4.89 -6.41
N LEU A 77 -23.79 -4.90 -7.58
CA LEU A 77 -22.89 -5.97 -8.01
C LEU A 77 -21.44 -5.50 -8.00
N SER A 78 -20.54 -6.38 -7.54
CA SER A 78 -19.10 -6.15 -7.52
C SER A 78 -18.54 -6.10 -8.95
N GLY A 79 -17.62 -5.16 -9.20
CA GLY A 79 -17.00 -5.00 -10.50
C GLY A 79 -17.85 -4.30 -11.56
N SER A 80 -18.99 -3.75 -11.17
CA SER A 80 -19.78 -2.90 -12.05
C SER A 80 -19.07 -1.59 -12.38
N VAL A 81 -19.18 -1.20 -13.64
CA VAL A 81 -18.72 0.08 -14.17
C VAL A 81 -19.91 1.00 -14.39
N PHE A 82 -19.65 2.30 -14.40
CA PHE A 82 -20.60 3.33 -14.78
C PHE A 82 -20.48 3.63 -16.27
N PHE A 83 -21.55 4.15 -16.85
CA PHE A 83 -21.63 4.46 -18.27
C PHE A 83 -20.51 5.40 -18.72
N GLU A 84 -20.25 6.44 -17.93
CA GLU A 84 -19.24 7.45 -18.19
C GLU A 84 -17.79 6.92 -18.02
N GLU A 85 -17.59 5.74 -17.42
CA GLU A 85 -16.27 5.11 -17.31
C GLU A 85 -15.89 4.33 -18.58
N ILE A 86 -16.84 4.09 -19.49
CA ILE A 86 -16.61 3.28 -20.69
C ILE A 86 -17.11 3.90 -22.00
N ILE A 87 -18.13 4.77 -21.97
CA ILE A 87 -18.76 5.36 -23.16
C ILE A 87 -18.60 6.89 -23.15
N THR A 88 -18.40 7.45 -24.34
CA THR A 88 -18.48 8.89 -24.64
C THR A 88 -19.36 9.15 -25.86
N SER A 89 -19.65 10.41 -26.14
CA SER A 89 -20.40 10.84 -27.32
C SER A 89 -19.76 12.05 -27.97
N THR A 90 -19.67 12.05 -29.30
CA THR A 90 -19.35 13.26 -30.05
C THR A 90 -20.64 13.99 -30.45
N PRO A 91 -20.74 15.31 -30.20
CA PRO A 91 -21.84 16.11 -30.70
C PRO A 91 -21.82 16.12 -32.24
N THR A 92 -22.97 15.86 -32.86
CA THR A 92 -23.16 16.04 -34.29
C THR A 92 -23.75 17.42 -34.58
N THR A 93 -23.68 17.88 -35.83
CA THR A 93 -24.36 19.09 -36.30
C THR A 93 -25.84 19.09 -35.90
N THR A 94 -26.42 20.28 -35.70
CA THR A 94 -27.79 20.48 -35.20
C THR A 94 -28.80 19.57 -35.92
N GLY A 95 -29.43 18.66 -35.17
CA GLY A 95 -30.51 17.78 -35.64
C GLY A 95 -30.14 16.31 -35.84
N GLN A 96 -28.87 15.92 -35.71
CA GLN A 96 -28.47 14.50 -35.74
C GLN A 96 -28.31 13.92 -34.32
N PRO A 97 -28.59 12.61 -34.13
CA PRO A 97 -28.33 11.93 -32.86
C PRO A 97 -26.83 11.83 -32.59
N PRO A 98 -26.41 11.87 -31.31
CA PRO A 98 -25.00 11.77 -30.94
C PRO A 98 -24.40 10.44 -31.39
N VAL A 99 -23.12 10.48 -31.80
CA VAL A 99 -22.36 9.26 -32.11
C VAL A 99 -21.76 8.73 -30.81
N TRP A 100 -22.24 7.58 -30.37
CA TRP A 100 -21.72 6.89 -29.20
C TRP A 100 -20.47 6.08 -29.54
N SER A 101 -19.44 6.19 -28.71
CA SER A 101 -18.18 5.45 -28.86
C SER A 101 -17.63 5.04 -27.49
N PHE A 102 -16.78 4.01 -27.46
CA PHE A 102 -15.98 3.74 -26.27
C PHE A 102 -15.02 4.89 -26.01
N LEU A 103 -14.74 5.16 -24.74
CA LEU A 103 -13.72 6.14 -24.38
C LEU A 103 -12.39 5.80 -25.06
N PRO A 104 -11.71 6.78 -25.68
CA PRO A 104 -10.41 6.56 -26.25
C PRO A 104 -9.42 6.20 -25.13
N PRO A 105 -8.38 5.40 -25.42
CA PRO A 105 -7.29 5.19 -24.48
C PRO A 105 -6.67 6.54 -24.08
N GLN A 106 -6.39 6.74 -22.79
CA GLN A 106 -5.60 7.91 -22.38
C GLN A 106 -4.17 7.79 -22.92
N SER A 107 -3.50 8.92 -23.16
CA SER A 107 -2.11 8.93 -23.60
C SER A 107 -1.28 8.05 -22.67
N LEU A 108 -0.59 7.06 -23.25
CA LEU A 108 0.38 6.24 -22.53
C LEU A 108 1.69 6.97 -22.30
N VAL A 109 1.88 8.09 -23.00
CA VAL A 109 3.10 8.85 -22.94
C VAL A 109 2.92 9.87 -21.83
N THR A 110 3.73 9.74 -20.79
CA THR A 110 3.86 10.76 -19.76
C THR A 110 4.43 12.03 -20.39
N ASN A 111 4.28 13.17 -19.72
CA ASN A 111 4.69 14.48 -20.29
C ASN A 111 6.18 14.54 -20.69
N ASP A 112 7.01 13.64 -20.16
CA ASP A 112 8.44 13.47 -20.42
C ASP A 112 8.77 12.49 -21.57
N GLY A 113 7.77 11.91 -22.23
CA GLY A 113 7.98 10.99 -23.36
C GLY A 113 8.08 9.51 -22.97
N ALA A 114 8.06 9.16 -21.67
CA ALA A 114 8.13 7.78 -21.21
C ALA A 114 6.80 7.04 -21.34
N LEU A 115 6.86 5.70 -21.42
CA LEU A 115 5.67 4.86 -21.51
C LEU A 115 5.12 4.51 -20.12
N ASN A 116 3.85 4.78 -19.90
CA ASN A 116 3.12 4.42 -18.70
C ASN A 116 2.64 2.96 -18.75
N LEU A 117 3.49 2.06 -18.25
CA LEU A 117 3.18 0.63 -18.09
C LEU A 117 2.17 0.31 -16.98
N ARG A 118 1.64 1.33 -16.29
CA ARG A 118 0.77 1.26 -15.12
C ARG A 118 -0.53 2.04 -15.30
N ASN A 119 -0.98 2.22 -16.54
CA ASN A 119 -2.21 2.93 -16.85
C ASN A 119 -3.45 2.05 -16.55
N PHE A 120 -3.73 1.85 -15.25
CA PHE A 120 -4.88 1.10 -14.74
C PHE A 120 -6.21 1.77 -15.08
N ALA A 121 -6.24 3.11 -15.14
CA ALA A 121 -7.43 3.91 -15.47
C ALA A 121 -8.00 3.55 -16.85
N SER A 122 -7.12 3.46 -17.86
CA SER A 122 -7.53 3.19 -19.23
C SER A 122 -7.96 1.74 -19.47
N GLN A 123 -7.73 0.83 -18.52
CA GLN A 123 -8.04 -0.58 -18.71
C GLN A 123 -9.54 -0.86 -18.78
N ILE A 124 -10.34 -0.08 -18.06
CA ILE A 124 -11.80 -0.27 -17.96
C ILE A 124 -12.46 -0.12 -19.34
N ALA A 125 -12.31 1.06 -19.96
CA ALA A 125 -12.89 1.35 -21.28
C ALA A 125 -12.34 0.43 -22.38
N ARG A 126 -11.04 0.12 -22.32
CA ARG A 126 -10.41 -0.75 -23.32
C ARG A 126 -10.92 -2.18 -23.20
N TYR A 127 -10.89 -2.75 -22.01
CA TYR A 127 -11.43 -4.10 -21.79
C TYR A 127 -12.91 -4.20 -22.17
N ALA A 128 -13.72 -3.16 -21.88
CA ALA A 128 -15.12 -3.09 -22.30
C ALA A 128 -15.31 -3.19 -23.82
N SER A 129 -14.38 -2.63 -24.60
CA SER A 129 -14.45 -2.66 -26.07
C SER A 129 -14.25 -4.05 -26.69
N ILE A 130 -13.77 -5.04 -25.92
CA ILE A 130 -13.57 -6.44 -26.32
C ILE A 130 -14.37 -7.40 -25.43
N SER A 131 -15.51 -6.94 -24.92
CA SER A 131 -16.33 -7.71 -23.98
C SER A 131 -17.79 -7.74 -24.39
N ASP A 132 -18.47 -8.83 -24.04
CA ASP A 132 -19.92 -8.79 -23.90
C ASP A 132 -20.28 -7.87 -22.72
N ILE A 133 -21.32 -7.05 -22.87
CA ILE A 133 -21.74 -6.07 -21.86
C ILE A 133 -23.10 -6.46 -21.33
N VAL A 134 -23.21 -6.62 -20.01
CA VAL A 134 -24.45 -6.93 -19.31
C VAL A 134 -24.88 -5.70 -18.52
N VAL A 135 -26.00 -5.12 -18.92
CA VAL A 135 -26.59 -3.95 -18.27
C VAL A 135 -27.65 -4.38 -17.28
N TYR A 136 -27.58 -3.85 -16.07
CA TYR A 136 -28.61 -4.05 -15.05
C TYR A 136 -28.98 -2.72 -14.39
N SER A 137 -30.22 -2.65 -13.90
CA SER A 137 -30.81 -1.43 -13.36
C SER A 137 -31.59 -1.74 -12.08
N THR A 138 -31.43 -0.88 -11.08
CA THR A 138 -32.31 -0.84 -9.90
C THR A 138 -33.54 0.04 -10.12
N GLU A 139 -33.58 0.77 -11.24
CA GLU A 139 -34.62 1.75 -11.59
C GLU A 139 -35.64 1.18 -12.59
N GLY A 140 -35.44 -0.06 -13.04
CA GLY A 140 -36.31 -0.79 -13.95
C GLY A 140 -35.66 -1.13 -15.29
N ASP A 141 -36.30 -2.07 -16.01
CA ASP A 141 -35.79 -2.65 -17.25
C ASP A 141 -35.67 -1.60 -18.38
N ASP A 142 -36.54 -0.57 -18.39
CA ASP A 142 -36.51 0.50 -19.40
C ASP A 142 -35.24 1.36 -19.31
N ALA A 143 -34.81 1.70 -18.09
CA ALA A 143 -33.58 2.45 -17.87
C ALA A 143 -32.33 1.64 -18.28
N ALA A 144 -32.32 0.33 -18.00
CA ALA A 144 -31.27 -0.56 -18.49
C ALA A 144 -31.28 -0.65 -20.02
N LEU A 145 -32.47 -0.72 -20.64
CA LEU A 145 -32.62 -0.81 -22.08
C LEU A 145 -32.11 0.44 -22.81
N GLU A 146 -32.47 1.63 -22.33
CA GLU A 146 -31.99 2.90 -22.92
C GLU A 146 -30.46 2.96 -22.91
N MET A 147 -29.83 2.59 -21.79
CA MET A 147 -28.38 2.53 -21.68
C MET A 147 -27.78 1.45 -22.58
N ALA A 148 -28.37 0.26 -22.61
CA ALA A 148 -27.93 -0.84 -23.44
C ALA A 148 -27.96 -0.51 -24.94
N GLN A 149 -28.95 0.27 -25.40
CA GLN A 149 -29.01 0.74 -26.79
C GLN A 149 -27.80 1.63 -27.14
N LYS A 150 -27.44 2.58 -26.26
CA LYS A 150 -26.27 3.47 -26.45
C LYS A 150 -24.96 2.67 -26.51
N VAL A 151 -24.80 1.71 -25.60
CA VAL A 151 -23.64 0.81 -25.58
C VAL A 151 -23.58 -0.06 -26.83
N SER A 152 -24.72 -0.62 -27.26
CA SER A 152 -24.78 -1.46 -28.45
C SER A 152 -24.44 -0.67 -29.72
N LEU A 153 -24.83 0.61 -29.81
CA LEU A 153 -24.39 1.51 -30.89
C LEU A 153 -22.86 1.70 -30.88
N ALA A 154 -22.26 1.91 -29.70
CA ALA A 154 -20.81 2.02 -29.57
C ALA A 154 -20.09 0.72 -29.98
N GLN A 155 -20.61 -0.46 -29.62
CA GLN A 155 -20.11 -1.76 -30.07
C GLN A 155 -20.20 -1.92 -31.59
N MET A 156 -21.29 -1.48 -32.22
CA MET A 156 -21.44 -1.50 -33.68
C MET A 156 -20.41 -0.60 -34.36
N ASN A 157 -20.24 0.63 -33.87
CA ASN A 157 -19.30 1.61 -34.43
C ASN A 157 -17.86 1.09 -34.38
N ILE A 158 -17.41 0.57 -33.23
CA ILE A 158 -16.05 0.02 -33.12
C ILE A 158 -15.88 -1.28 -33.92
N ALA A 159 -16.92 -2.11 -34.05
CA ALA A 159 -16.88 -3.30 -34.89
C ALA A 159 -16.74 -2.95 -36.38
N GLN A 160 -17.43 -1.91 -36.86
CA GLN A 160 -17.28 -1.40 -38.22
C GLN A 160 -15.87 -0.88 -38.46
N ALA A 161 -15.33 -0.08 -37.53
CA ALA A 161 -13.94 0.41 -37.61
C ALA A 161 -12.93 -0.74 -37.66
N ARG A 162 -13.11 -1.77 -36.84
CA ARG A 162 -12.22 -2.95 -36.80
C ARG A 162 -12.30 -3.79 -38.08
N LYS A 163 -13.49 -3.97 -38.66
CA LYS A 163 -13.64 -4.66 -39.96
C LYS A 163 -12.84 -4.02 -41.09
N ALA A 164 -12.61 -2.71 -41.01
CA ALA A 164 -11.79 -1.97 -41.98
C ALA A 164 -10.28 -2.05 -41.68
N SER A 165 -9.86 -2.54 -40.49
CA SER A 165 -8.46 -2.65 -40.08
C SER A 165 -7.83 -4.01 -40.43
N GLN A 166 -6.52 -4.01 -40.69
CA GLN A 166 -5.73 -5.25 -40.76
C GLN A 166 -5.61 -5.80 -39.33
N GLY A 167 -6.25 -6.95 -39.02
CA GLY A 167 -6.29 -7.52 -37.67
C GLY A 167 -7.70 -7.81 -37.11
N TYR A 168 -8.77 -7.69 -37.91
CA TYR A 168 -10.11 -8.12 -37.50
C TYR A 168 -10.16 -9.63 -37.26
N ASN A 169 -10.58 -10.03 -36.06
CA ASN A 169 -10.58 -11.43 -35.63
C ASN A 169 -11.95 -12.13 -35.75
N GLY A 170 -12.96 -11.47 -36.32
CA GLY A 170 -14.30 -12.05 -36.51
C GLY A 170 -15.18 -12.11 -35.25
N ILE A 171 -14.67 -11.73 -34.07
CA ILE A 171 -15.45 -11.82 -32.83
C ILE A 171 -16.56 -10.77 -32.82
N THR A 172 -17.76 -11.23 -32.48
CA THR A 172 -18.91 -10.36 -32.22
C THR A 172 -19.15 -10.29 -30.72
N TYR A 173 -19.22 -9.06 -30.21
CA TYR A 173 -19.54 -8.73 -28.82
C TYR A 173 -21.01 -8.32 -28.73
N ASN A 174 -21.69 -8.75 -27.68
CA ASN A 174 -23.13 -8.57 -27.51
C ASN A 174 -23.42 -7.68 -26.31
N THR A 175 -24.55 -6.96 -26.37
CA THR A 175 -25.12 -6.26 -25.23
C THR A 175 -26.36 -7.00 -24.74
N TYR A 176 -26.42 -7.26 -23.44
CA TYR A 176 -27.53 -7.91 -22.74
C TYR A 176 -28.13 -6.97 -21.70
N VAL A 177 -29.44 -7.06 -21.50
CA VAL A 177 -30.15 -6.46 -20.37
C VAL A 177 -30.63 -7.57 -19.46
N VAL A 178 -30.29 -7.48 -18.17
CA VAL A 178 -30.85 -8.37 -17.15
C VAL A 178 -32.31 -7.98 -16.94
N VAL A 179 -33.24 -8.82 -17.40
CA VAL A 179 -34.68 -8.54 -17.36
C VAL A 179 -35.37 -9.21 -16.17
N GLY A 180 -36.50 -8.65 -15.76
CA GLY A 180 -37.30 -9.17 -14.64
C GLY A 180 -36.79 -8.69 -13.28
N MET A 181 -36.05 -7.58 -13.25
CA MET A 181 -35.62 -6.95 -12.01
C MET A 181 -36.75 -6.12 -11.35
N GLN A 182 -37.90 -5.92 -11.99
CA GLN A 182 -38.99 -5.12 -11.40
C GLN A 182 -39.79 -5.83 -10.28
N ILE A 183 -39.67 -7.16 -10.13
CA ILE A 183 -40.41 -7.94 -9.12
C ILE A 183 -39.40 -8.67 -8.22
N ASN A 184 -39.03 -8.04 -7.10
CA ASN A 184 -38.05 -8.51 -6.11
C ASN A 184 -36.59 -8.64 -6.66
N PRO A 185 -35.97 -7.50 -7.05
CA PRO A 185 -35.03 -7.35 -8.16
C PRO A 185 -33.73 -8.15 -8.12
N PHE A 186 -33.23 -8.40 -6.92
CA PHE A 186 -31.82 -8.72 -6.71
C PHE A 186 -31.63 -10.03 -5.93
N SER A 187 -32.68 -10.44 -5.23
CA SER A 187 -32.77 -11.66 -4.41
C SER A 187 -32.35 -12.93 -5.15
N LYS A 188 -32.60 -13.03 -6.45
CA LYS A 188 -32.20 -14.20 -7.26
C LYS A 188 -30.71 -14.24 -7.55
N ILE A 189 -30.09 -13.11 -7.90
CA ILE A 189 -28.63 -13.06 -8.08
C ILE A 189 -27.97 -13.28 -6.72
N GLU A 190 -28.48 -12.64 -5.67
CA GLU A 190 -28.04 -12.82 -4.30
C GLU A 190 -28.12 -14.28 -3.82
N ALA A 191 -29.19 -15.00 -4.14
CA ALA A 191 -29.32 -16.41 -3.77
C ALA A 191 -28.40 -17.35 -4.58
N LEU A 192 -28.14 -17.04 -5.86
CA LEU A 192 -27.41 -17.92 -6.78
C LEU A 192 -25.90 -17.62 -6.86
N LEU A 193 -25.51 -16.41 -6.50
CA LEU A 193 -24.16 -15.86 -6.58
C LEU A 193 -23.93 -14.75 -5.52
N PRO A 194 -24.07 -15.09 -4.22
CA PRO A 194 -23.95 -14.12 -3.12
C PRO A 194 -22.60 -13.39 -3.10
N GLU A 195 -21.53 -14.00 -3.58
CA GLU A 195 -20.18 -13.43 -3.63
C GLU A 195 -20.06 -12.22 -4.58
N LEU A 196 -20.94 -12.11 -5.58
CA LEU A 196 -20.96 -10.96 -6.49
C LEU A 196 -21.70 -9.77 -5.89
N VAL A 197 -22.43 -9.95 -4.79
CA VAL A 197 -23.27 -8.91 -4.20
C VAL A 197 -22.45 -7.97 -3.32
N THR A 198 -22.38 -6.69 -3.66
CA THR A 198 -21.80 -5.65 -2.80
C THR A 198 -22.83 -5.08 -1.84
N VAL A 199 -24.06 -4.90 -2.30
CA VAL A 199 -25.20 -4.38 -1.52
C VAL A 199 -26.39 -5.29 -1.73
N ASP A 200 -26.87 -5.93 -0.66
CA ASP A 200 -27.96 -6.90 -0.73
C ASP A 200 -29.33 -6.26 -1.03
N ALA A 201 -30.35 -7.10 -1.15
CA ALA A 201 -31.71 -6.62 -1.40
C ALA A 201 -32.23 -5.67 -0.30
N GLN A 202 -31.72 -5.76 0.92
CA GLN A 202 -32.07 -4.95 2.09
C GLN A 202 -31.24 -3.66 2.19
N GLY A 203 -30.25 -3.45 1.31
CA GLY A 203 -29.37 -2.28 1.33
C GLY A 203 -28.17 -2.44 2.26
N CYS A 204 -27.92 -3.65 2.79
CA CYS A 204 -26.75 -3.91 3.62
C CYS A 204 -25.52 -4.23 2.76
N ILE A 205 -24.37 -3.70 3.17
CA ILE A 205 -23.08 -3.96 2.52
C ILE A 205 -22.62 -5.40 2.83
N LYS A 206 -22.22 -6.16 1.81
CA LYS A 206 -21.72 -7.55 1.91
C LYS A 206 -20.28 -7.68 1.45
N ASN A 207 -20.05 -7.82 0.14
CA ASN A 207 -18.72 -8.09 -0.43
C ASN A 207 -18.09 -6.81 -1.03
N TYR A 208 -18.23 -5.67 -0.35
CA TYR A 208 -17.68 -4.42 -0.85
C TYR A 208 -16.15 -4.40 -0.73
N ILE A 209 -15.49 -4.32 -1.89
CA ILE A 209 -14.03 -4.25 -1.98
C ILE A 209 -13.62 -2.78 -1.97
N ASN A 210 -12.98 -2.36 -0.88
CA ASN A 210 -12.41 -1.01 -0.75
C ASN A 210 -10.93 -1.11 -0.43
N TYR A 211 -10.09 -0.99 -1.47
CA TYR A 211 -8.64 -1.07 -1.34
C TYR A 211 -8.08 0.02 -0.41
N TRP A 212 -8.68 1.22 -0.40
CA TRP A 212 -8.23 2.30 0.48
C TRP A 212 -8.47 1.97 1.95
N SER A 213 -9.68 1.54 2.30
CA SER A 213 -9.98 1.16 3.68
C SER A 213 -9.15 -0.05 4.13
N GLN A 214 -8.97 -1.04 3.24
CA GLN A 214 -8.18 -2.23 3.54
C GLN A 214 -6.69 -1.93 3.67
N GLU A 215 -6.09 -1.12 2.78
CA GLU A 215 -4.69 -0.68 2.92
C GLU A 215 -4.49 0.07 4.24
N ARG A 216 -5.38 1.03 4.55
CA ARG A 216 -5.28 1.79 5.81
C ARG A 216 -5.38 0.90 7.04
N GLU A 217 -6.24 -0.11 7.00
CA GLU A 217 -6.35 -1.08 8.09
C GLU A 217 -5.09 -1.93 8.21
N GLU A 218 -4.51 -2.39 7.09
CA GLU A 218 -3.22 -3.08 7.09
C GLU A 218 -2.09 -2.20 7.64
N CYS A 219 -2.01 -0.93 7.23
CA CYS A 219 -1.07 0.04 7.79
C CYS A 219 -1.27 0.20 9.29
N ARG A 220 -2.52 0.37 9.75
CA ARG A 220 -2.87 0.53 11.16
C ARG A 220 -2.44 -0.67 12.00
N ILE A 221 -2.70 -1.89 11.50
CA ILE A 221 -2.30 -3.13 12.17
C ILE A 221 -0.77 -3.23 12.21
N PHE A 222 -0.10 -2.91 11.11
CA PHE A 222 1.36 -3.00 10.98
C PHE A 222 2.10 -2.01 11.89
N THR A 223 1.54 -0.81 12.09
CA THR A 223 2.20 0.29 12.82
C THR A 223 1.60 0.54 14.19
N ARG A 224 0.71 -0.35 14.64
CA ARG A 224 0.03 -0.33 15.95
C ARG A 224 1.01 0.00 17.07
N ALA A 225 0.51 0.74 18.06
CA ALA A 225 1.27 1.16 19.22
C ALA A 225 2.10 0.01 19.83
N SER A 226 3.41 0.23 19.93
CA SER A 226 4.37 -0.67 20.54
C SER A 226 5.29 0.12 21.47
N GLU A 227 5.57 -0.43 22.64
CA GLU A 227 6.51 0.17 23.58
C GLU A 227 7.94 0.06 23.03
N VAL A 228 8.63 1.20 22.88
CA VAL A 228 10.02 1.26 22.38
C VAL A 228 11.03 1.46 23.51
N SER A 229 10.59 2.07 24.61
CA SER A 229 11.30 2.31 25.86
C SER A 229 10.29 2.27 27.00
N SER A 230 10.75 2.05 28.24
CA SER A 230 9.89 2.06 29.43
C SER A 230 9.01 3.31 29.45
N ASN A 231 7.70 3.10 29.48
CA ASN A 231 6.69 4.15 29.47
C ASN A 231 6.61 5.02 28.18
N VAL A 232 7.25 4.62 27.08
CA VAL A 232 7.21 5.34 25.80
C VAL A 232 6.81 4.41 24.65
N TRP A 233 5.67 4.73 24.04
CA TRP A 233 5.09 4.02 22.90
C TRP A 233 5.24 4.83 21.62
N VAL A 234 5.39 4.13 20.51
CA VAL A 234 5.28 4.70 19.16
C VAL A 234 4.09 4.04 18.48
N GLY A 235 3.23 4.79 17.80
CA GLY A 235 2.02 4.26 17.16
C GLY A 235 1.50 5.14 16.03
N ASN A 236 0.29 4.86 15.57
CA ASN A 236 -0.42 5.65 14.56
C ASN A 236 -1.59 6.44 15.18
N GLY A 237 -2.23 7.29 14.36
CA GLY A 237 -3.32 8.16 14.81
C GLY A 237 -4.52 7.45 15.43
N LYS A 238 -4.74 6.16 15.15
CA LYS A 238 -5.82 5.36 15.76
C LYS A 238 -5.45 4.78 17.12
N ASP A 239 -4.17 4.84 17.51
CA ASP A 239 -3.72 4.46 18.85
C ASP A 239 -3.88 5.61 19.87
N ALA A 240 -4.08 6.84 19.39
CA ALA A 240 -4.26 8.01 20.24
C ALA A 240 -5.65 8.03 20.91
N PRO A 241 -5.73 8.14 22.25
CA PRO A 241 -6.99 8.26 22.98
C PRO A 241 -7.82 9.46 22.49
N PHE A 242 -9.13 9.27 22.35
CA PHE A 242 -10.08 10.32 21.97
C PHE A 242 -9.75 11.04 20.65
N SER A 243 -9.01 10.39 19.75
CA SER A 243 -8.84 10.87 18.37
C SER A 243 -10.23 11.04 17.73
N LYS A 244 -10.45 12.17 17.06
CA LYS A 244 -11.72 12.40 16.36
C LYS A 244 -11.96 11.25 15.38
N PRO A 245 -13.21 10.74 15.26
CA PRO A 245 -13.57 9.85 14.16
C PRO A 245 -13.14 10.50 12.84
N ASP A 246 -12.65 9.70 11.90
CA ASP A 246 -12.24 10.19 10.59
C ASP A 246 -13.49 10.74 9.88
N GLU A 247 -13.66 12.07 9.86
CA GLU A 247 -14.89 12.74 9.39
C GLU A 247 -15.18 12.43 7.92
N LEU A 248 -14.17 12.02 7.15
CA LEU A 248 -14.33 11.64 5.75
C LEU A 248 -15.03 10.28 5.53
N TYR A 249 -14.96 9.34 6.48
CA TYR A 249 -15.54 8.00 6.32
C TYR A 249 -16.01 7.42 7.67
N PRO A 250 -17.31 7.49 7.99
CA PRO A 250 -17.85 6.90 9.21
C PRO A 250 -17.72 5.38 9.17
N VAL A 251 -16.88 4.83 10.04
CA VAL A 251 -16.79 3.39 10.29
C VAL A 251 -18.04 2.97 11.09
N PRO A 252 -18.69 1.83 10.81
CA PRO A 252 -19.87 1.38 11.56
C PRO A 252 -19.59 1.38 13.08
N GLU A 253 -20.58 1.80 13.89
CA GLU A 253 -20.44 1.97 15.36
C GLU A 253 -19.90 0.74 16.11
N ILE A 254 -20.04 -0.47 15.55
CA ILE A 254 -19.47 -1.71 16.11
C ILE A 254 -17.93 -1.69 16.14
N TYR A 255 -17.29 -0.86 15.31
CA TYR A 255 -15.84 -0.63 15.30
C TYR A 255 -15.42 0.65 16.05
N ASN A 256 -16.37 1.39 16.66
CA ASN A 256 -16.08 2.55 17.52
C ASN A 256 -15.51 2.14 18.88
N LEU A 257 -14.40 1.40 18.88
CA LEU A 257 -13.54 1.20 20.05
C LEU A 257 -12.64 2.45 20.32
N ALA A 258 -12.86 3.55 19.60
CA ALA A 258 -12.10 4.81 19.65
C ALA A 258 -12.24 5.61 20.97
N THR A 259 -12.90 5.06 21.97
CA THR A 259 -12.92 5.58 23.35
C THR A 259 -12.03 4.79 24.32
N SER A 260 -11.39 3.71 23.84
CA SER A 260 -10.49 2.92 24.67
C SER A 260 -9.09 3.54 24.71
N ASN A 261 -8.57 3.76 25.92
CA ASN A 261 -7.16 4.05 26.17
C ASN A 261 -6.49 2.78 26.74
N PRO A 262 -6.32 1.69 25.94
CA PRO A 262 -5.90 0.39 26.45
C PRO A 262 -4.49 0.40 27.04
N ASN A 263 -3.66 1.33 26.59
CA ASN A 263 -2.28 1.49 27.08
C ASN A 263 -2.18 2.47 28.25
N ASN A 264 -3.29 3.06 28.72
CA ASN A 264 -3.33 4.09 29.77
C ASN A 264 -2.38 5.28 29.48
N ILE A 265 -2.34 5.71 28.21
CA ILE A 265 -1.55 6.85 27.74
C ILE A 265 -2.05 8.12 28.43
N SER A 266 -1.12 8.90 28.95
CA SER A 266 -1.37 10.17 29.64
C SER A 266 -0.91 11.38 28.84
N ILE A 267 0.09 11.20 27.97
CA ILE A 267 0.69 12.25 27.16
C ILE A 267 0.81 11.75 25.71
N CYS A 268 0.36 12.56 24.77
CA CYS A 268 0.37 12.29 23.34
C CYS A 268 1.19 13.36 22.62
N PHE A 269 2.23 12.94 21.91
CA PHE A 269 3.02 13.78 21.00
C PHE A 269 2.64 13.41 19.56
N GLU A 270 1.83 14.24 18.93
CA GLU A 270 1.46 14.11 17.51
C GLU A 270 2.53 14.78 16.66
N THR A 271 3.36 13.98 15.99
CA THR A 271 4.34 14.50 15.03
C THR A 271 3.61 14.87 13.74
N SER A 272 3.90 16.05 13.18
CA SER A 272 3.21 16.59 12.01
C SER A 272 4.12 17.54 11.24
N GLU A 273 4.14 17.43 9.91
CA GLU A 273 4.85 18.38 9.02
C GLU A 273 4.38 19.85 9.18
N PHE A 274 3.13 20.04 9.62
CA PHE A 274 2.53 21.37 9.84
C PHE A 274 2.76 21.94 11.26
N ALA A 275 3.67 21.36 12.05
CA ALA A 275 3.96 21.81 13.41
C ALA A 275 5.46 22.12 13.57
N GLU A 276 5.78 22.96 14.56
CA GLU A 276 7.16 23.22 14.98
C GLU A 276 7.54 22.33 16.17
N TYR A 277 8.84 22.12 16.40
CA TYR A 277 9.26 21.57 17.69
C TYR A 277 8.99 22.61 18.80
N PRO A 278 8.52 22.19 19.98
CA PRO A 278 8.17 23.10 21.05
C PRO A 278 9.42 23.83 21.57
N ASP A 279 9.26 25.10 21.91
CA ASP A 279 10.28 25.84 22.67
C ASP A 279 10.15 25.59 24.18
N ASP A 280 11.01 26.23 24.97
CA ASP A 280 11.01 26.06 26.42
C ASP A 280 9.70 26.57 27.08
N ALA A 281 9.04 27.58 26.49
CA ALA A 281 7.79 28.11 26.99
C ALA A 281 6.62 27.13 26.72
N ASP A 282 6.62 26.48 25.56
CA ASP A 282 5.66 25.42 25.23
C ASP A 282 5.78 24.23 26.18
N LEU A 283 7.02 23.78 26.46
CA LEU A 283 7.29 22.66 27.38
C LEU A 283 6.91 23.01 28.82
N GLU A 284 7.15 24.24 29.28
CA GLU A 284 6.72 24.72 30.60
C GLU A 284 5.19 24.78 30.69
N ALA A 285 4.52 25.27 29.65
CA ALA A 285 3.06 25.27 29.59
C ALA A 285 2.47 23.85 29.60
N LEU A 286 3.15 22.89 28.94
CA LEU A 286 2.80 21.48 29.02
C LEU A 286 2.99 20.94 30.44
N ALA A 287 4.12 21.20 31.09
CA ALA A 287 4.38 20.79 32.48
C ALA A 287 3.26 21.25 33.44
N GLN A 288 2.81 22.51 33.31
CA GLN A 288 1.72 23.05 34.11
C GLN A 288 0.38 22.35 33.88
N LYS A 289 0.11 21.86 32.66
CA LYS A 289 -1.07 21.02 32.39
C LYS A 289 -0.95 19.65 33.05
N LEU A 290 0.25 19.05 33.07
CA LEU A 290 0.49 17.73 33.64
C LEU A 290 0.30 17.69 35.17
N ILE A 291 0.55 18.79 35.88
CA ILE A 291 0.27 18.93 37.33
C ILE A 291 -1.21 18.67 37.65
N LYS A 292 -2.12 18.99 36.71
CA LYS A 292 -3.57 18.80 36.89
C LYS A 292 -4.02 17.36 36.64
N LEU A 293 -3.16 16.51 36.08
CA LEU A 293 -3.48 15.12 35.81
C LEU A 293 -3.32 14.27 37.09
N PRO A 294 -4.17 13.23 37.28
CA PRO A 294 -3.98 12.25 38.34
C PRO A 294 -2.55 11.69 38.36
N PRO A 295 -2.01 11.28 39.51
CA PRO A 295 -0.66 10.74 39.58
C PRO A 295 -0.51 9.48 38.70
N PRO A 296 0.72 9.21 38.20
CA PRO A 296 1.01 8.12 37.25
C PRO A 296 0.55 6.72 37.70
N GLU A 297 0.41 6.50 39.01
CA GLU A 297 -0.03 5.24 39.62
C GLU A 297 -1.54 4.97 39.46
N SER A 298 -2.33 5.97 39.02
CA SER A 298 -3.77 5.80 38.84
C SER A 298 -4.09 4.98 37.58
N LYS A 299 -4.62 3.76 37.76
CA LYS A 299 -5.00 2.82 36.68
C LYS A 299 -6.36 3.14 36.04
N SER A 300 -6.74 4.42 35.96
CA SER A 300 -8.02 4.80 35.39
C SER A 300 -7.96 4.78 33.85
N LEU A 301 -8.63 3.79 33.24
CA LEU A 301 -8.76 3.65 31.77
C LEU A 301 -9.43 4.87 31.09
N SER A 302 -10.02 5.80 31.86
CA SER A 302 -10.70 7.01 31.40
C SER A 302 -10.03 8.30 31.89
N GLY A 303 -8.74 8.26 32.24
CA GLY A 303 -8.00 9.44 32.71
C GLY A 303 -7.86 10.52 31.62
N PRO A 304 -7.81 11.81 31.99
CA PRO A 304 -7.53 12.89 31.04
C PRO A 304 -6.17 12.68 30.36
N THR A 305 -6.13 12.84 29.04
CA THR A 305 -4.91 12.75 28.21
C THR A 305 -4.56 14.15 27.71
N VAL A 306 -3.27 14.50 27.70
CA VAL A 306 -2.79 15.77 27.14
C VAL A 306 -2.15 15.52 25.79
N HIS A 307 -2.57 16.27 24.77
CA HIS A 307 -2.02 16.21 23.42
C HIS A 307 -1.17 17.45 23.14
N MET A 308 -0.02 17.25 22.50
CA MET A 308 0.84 18.29 21.96
C MET A 308 1.25 17.90 20.55
N LYS A 309 1.20 18.86 19.62
CA LYS A 309 1.78 18.68 18.29
C LYS A 309 3.26 19.03 18.33
N VAL A 310 4.06 18.27 17.60
CA VAL A 310 5.50 18.49 17.46
C VAL A 310 5.90 18.39 16.00
N GLY A 311 6.88 19.20 15.61
CA GLY A 311 7.40 19.21 14.24
C GLY A 311 8.18 17.94 13.88
N VAL A 312 8.55 17.86 12.60
CA VAL A 312 9.29 16.73 12.00
C VAL A 312 10.70 17.11 11.56
N GLY A 313 11.01 18.40 11.53
CA GLY A 313 12.31 18.92 11.11
C GLY A 313 12.33 20.45 11.09
N ILE A 314 13.08 21.02 10.15
CA ILE A 314 13.13 22.48 9.93
C ILE A 314 11.80 22.92 9.31
N SER A 315 11.02 23.70 10.07
CA SER A 315 9.64 24.05 9.69
C SER A 315 9.59 25.36 8.89
N HIS A 316 10.60 26.22 9.07
CA HIS A 316 10.70 27.51 8.39
C HIS A 316 12.10 27.79 7.82
N PRO A 317 12.22 28.43 6.64
CA PRO A 317 13.52 28.75 6.03
C PRO A 317 14.42 29.65 6.89
N SER A 318 13.84 30.42 7.80
CA SER A 318 14.55 31.29 8.73
C SER A 318 15.04 30.58 10.00
N GLU A 319 14.61 29.35 10.23
CA GLU A 319 14.96 28.56 11.40
C GLU A 319 16.36 27.95 11.22
N SER A 320 17.26 28.18 12.17
CA SER A 320 18.61 27.61 12.08
C SER A 320 18.61 26.14 12.50
N MET A 321 19.49 25.35 11.88
CA MET A 321 19.71 23.94 12.24
C MET A 321 20.02 23.77 13.75
N GLU A 322 20.82 24.67 14.31
CA GLU A 322 21.17 24.70 15.73
C GLU A 322 19.93 24.89 16.62
N SER A 323 19.04 25.82 16.25
CA SER A 323 17.81 26.09 16.99
C SER A 323 16.86 24.89 16.98
N VAL A 324 16.67 24.27 15.81
CA VAL A 324 15.84 23.07 15.65
C VAL A 324 16.40 21.90 16.45
N THR A 325 17.70 21.66 16.32
CA THR A 325 18.41 20.57 17.02
C THR A 325 18.30 20.73 18.53
N THR A 326 18.42 21.97 19.04
CA THR A 326 18.24 22.29 20.46
C THR A 326 16.82 21.99 20.93
N ARG A 327 15.79 22.45 20.20
CA ARG A 327 14.39 22.18 20.54
C ARG A 327 14.06 20.68 20.55
N ILE A 328 14.61 19.92 19.60
CA ILE A 328 14.48 18.46 19.55
C ILE A 328 15.03 17.81 20.82
N VAL A 329 16.26 18.18 21.22
CA VAL A 329 16.91 17.63 22.43
C VAL A 329 16.14 18.02 23.70
N ASN A 330 15.71 19.29 23.83
CA ASN A 330 14.90 19.75 24.96
C ASN A 330 13.57 18.98 25.07
N THR A 331 12.91 18.73 23.93
CA THR A 331 11.69 17.92 23.87
C THR A 331 11.94 16.49 24.37
N VAL A 332 13.05 15.87 23.94
CA VAL A 332 13.43 14.52 24.38
C VAL A 332 13.75 14.47 25.87
N GLN A 333 14.48 15.45 26.40
CA GLN A 333 14.74 15.57 27.84
C GLN A 333 13.45 15.70 28.65
N PHE A 334 12.48 16.45 28.14
CA PHE A 334 11.14 16.54 28.74
C PHE A 334 10.43 15.19 28.74
N ILE A 335 10.37 14.50 27.58
CA ILE A 335 9.76 13.17 27.44
C ILE A 335 10.40 12.17 28.41
N LYS A 336 11.73 12.15 28.51
CA LYS A 336 12.47 11.27 29.43
C LYS A 336 12.06 11.51 30.88
N ARG A 337 12.06 12.77 31.34
CA ARG A 337 11.67 13.11 32.72
C ARG A 337 10.25 12.63 33.04
N GLN A 338 9.31 12.86 32.13
CA GLN A 338 7.92 12.41 32.31
C GLN A 338 7.81 10.88 32.34
N ALA A 339 8.54 10.17 31.48
CA ALA A 339 8.58 8.70 31.48
C ALA A 339 9.15 8.13 32.80
N GLU A 340 10.20 8.76 33.34
CA GLU A 340 10.83 8.40 34.62
C GLU A 340 9.93 8.70 35.83
N GLU A 341 9.09 9.74 35.74
CA GLU A 341 8.01 10.02 36.69
C GLU A 341 6.85 9.00 36.58
N GLY A 342 6.90 8.06 35.64
CA GLY A 342 5.90 6.99 35.46
C GLY A 342 4.77 7.35 34.49
N ARG A 343 4.83 8.51 33.82
CA ARG A 343 3.83 8.90 32.81
C ARG A 343 3.97 8.06 31.57
N ARG A 344 2.86 7.55 31.05
CA ARG A 344 2.82 6.79 29.79
C ARG A 344 2.65 7.74 28.62
N ILE A 345 3.56 7.66 27.65
CA ILE A 345 3.69 8.62 26.56
C ILE A 345 3.52 7.91 25.22
N LEU A 346 2.70 8.46 24.32
CA LEU A 346 2.57 8.01 22.95
C LEU A 346 3.16 9.06 22.00
N ILE A 347 4.10 8.65 21.15
CA ILE A 347 4.57 9.41 19.98
C ILE A 347 3.89 8.82 18.75
N TYR A 348 3.17 9.61 17.97
CA TYR A 348 2.44 9.10 16.80
C TYR A 348 2.33 10.11 15.66
N CYS A 349 2.07 9.59 14.46
CA CYS A 349 1.62 10.34 13.29
C CYS A 349 0.47 9.59 12.60
N GLY A 350 0.00 10.11 11.46
CA GLY A 350 -1.12 9.53 10.72
C GLY A 350 -0.94 8.03 10.39
N ASP A 351 0.20 7.67 9.79
CA ASP A 351 0.52 6.29 9.40
C ASP A 351 1.34 5.52 10.46
N GLY A 352 1.91 6.23 11.44
CA GLY A 352 2.68 5.69 12.55
C GLY A 352 4.16 5.39 12.25
N TYR A 353 4.71 5.92 11.16
CA TYR A 353 6.15 5.86 10.90
C TYR A 353 6.73 7.08 10.15
N SER A 354 6.00 7.76 9.26
CA SER A 354 6.61 8.73 8.34
C SER A 354 7.23 9.94 9.05
N GLU A 355 6.54 10.44 10.08
CA GLU A 355 6.88 11.69 10.77
C GLU A 355 7.48 11.47 12.17
N THR A 356 7.48 10.23 12.67
CA THR A 356 7.94 9.92 14.03
C THR A 356 9.47 9.79 14.17
N SER A 357 10.19 9.79 13.05
CA SER A 357 11.54 9.28 12.97
C SER A 357 12.59 10.07 13.72
N VAL A 358 12.58 11.39 13.56
CA VAL A 358 13.57 12.27 14.21
C VAL A 358 13.43 12.22 15.73
N LEU A 359 12.21 12.37 16.25
CA LEU A 359 11.97 12.43 17.69
C LEU A 359 12.28 11.09 18.38
N VAL A 360 11.84 9.96 17.79
CA VAL A 360 12.04 8.63 18.40
C VAL A 360 13.52 8.24 18.39
N LEU A 361 14.24 8.47 17.29
CA LEU A 361 15.67 8.14 17.24
C LEU A 361 16.49 9.01 18.20
N THR A 362 16.21 10.31 18.27
CA THR A 362 16.81 11.20 19.27
C THR A 362 16.57 10.69 20.69
N TYR A 363 15.34 10.30 21.00
CA TYR A 363 15.00 9.77 22.32
C TYR A 363 15.81 8.53 22.68
N LEU A 364 15.97 7.59 21.74
CA LEU A 364 16.76 6.38 21.94
C LEU A 364 18.26 6.68 22.10
N MET A 365 18.82 7.57 21.26
CA MET A 365 20.22 8.00 21.37
C MET A 365 20.50 8.59 22.77
N TYR A 366 19.66 9.53 23.20
CA TYR A 366 19.81 10.22 24.48
C TYR A 366 19.62 9.28 25.69
N CYS A 367 18.53 8.51 25.72
CA CYS A 367 18.22 7.66 26.88
C CYS A 367 19.17 6.49 27.07
N TYR A 368 19.68 5.91 25.96
CA TYR A 368 20.48 4.69 26.00
C TYR A 368 21.95 4.89 25.65
N ARG A 369 22.37 6.13 25.37
CA ARG A 369 23.74 6.49 24.97
C ARG A 369 24.21 5.68 23.77
N LEU A 370 23.38 5.71 22.73
CA LEU A 370 23.59 4.99 21.47
C LEU A 370 23.99 5.99 20.39
N THR A 371 24.82 5.54 19.45
CA THR A 371 25.02 6.28 18.21
C THR A 371 23.76 6.19 17.34
N LEU A 372 23.62 7.09 16.37
CA LEU A 372 22.50 7.10 15.43
C LEU A 372 22.33 5.75 14.70
N PRO A 373 23.38 5.11 14.15
CA PRO A 373 23.28 3.76 13.59
C PRO A 373 22.72 2.76 14.59
N GLN A 374 23.21 2.75 15.83
CA GLN A 374 22.81 1.79 16.86
C GLN A 374 21.35 1.98 17.27
N ALA A 375 20.94 3.23 17.52
CA ALA A 375 19.56 3.58 17.85
C ALA A 375 18.61 3.16 16.72
N TYR A 376 18.99 3.42 15.48
CA TYR A 376 18.16 3.08 14.33
C TYR A 376 18.04 1.57 14.14
N PHE A 377 19.12 0.82 14.25
CA PHE A 377 19.04 -0.63 14.17
C PHE A 377 18.16 -1.23 15.27
N ILE A 378 18.33 -0.81 16.53
CA ILE A 378 17.50 -1.29 17.65
C ILE A 378 16.02 -1.04 17.36
N LEU A 379 15.67 0.17 16.92
CA LEU A 379 14.29 0.50 16.59
C LEU A 379 13.75 -0.42 15.48
N GLN A 380 14.55 -0.63 14.43
CA GLN A 380 14.20 -1.50 13.31
C GLN A 380 13.99 -2.96 13.71
N THR A 381 14.69 -3.46 14.73
CA THR A 381 14.48 -4.83 15.22
C THR A 381 13.11 -5.00 15.88
N LYS A 382 12.69 -4.00 16.65
CA LYS A 382 11.44 -3.99 17.42
C LYS A 382 10.22 -3.73 16.55
N ARG A 383 10.30 -2.76 15.65
CA ARG A 383 9.23 -2.40 14.73
C ARG A 383 9.80 -1.98 13.38
N SER A 384 9.00 -2.12 12.34
CA SER A 384 9.37 -1.57 11.05
C SER A 384 9.36 -0.05 11.11
N PHE A 385 10.43 0.55 10.61
CA PHE A 385 10.64 1.98 10.66
C PHE A 385 11.35 2.49 9.39
N SER A 386 11.25 3.78 9.12
CA SER A 386 11.94 4.41 7.98
C SER A 386 12.32 5.84 8.33
N VAL A 387 13.52 6.25 7.90
CA VAL A 387 14.01 7.63 7.98
C VAL A 387 14.04 8.17 6.55
N ALA A 388 13.45 9.34 6.34
CA ALA A 388 13.54 9.97 5.03
C ALA A 388 14.98 10.42 4.78
N GLN A 389 15.44 10.36 3.52
CA GLN A 389 16.83 10.68 3.21
C GLN A 389 17.21 12.12 3.62
N HIS A 390 16.26 13.05 3.58
CA HIS A 390 16.48 14.44 3.96
C HIS A 390 16.65 14.64 5.49
N ASP A 391 16.14 13.71 6.31
CA ASP A 391 16.25 13.80 7.77
C ASP A 391 17.60 13.30 8.30
N LEU A 392 18.39 12.61 7.47
CA LEU A 392 19.67 12.04 7.91
C LEU A 392 20.67 13.12 8.36
N GLU A 393 20.74 14.24 7.64
CA GLU A 393 21.64 15.34 8.00
C GLU A 393 21.24 15.98 9.34
N LEU A 394 19.94 16.22 9.53
CA LEU A 394 19.40 16.70 10.81
C LEU A 394 19.73 15.71 11.94
N LEU A 395 19.50 14.42 11.75
CA LEU A 395 19.78 13.39 12.75
C LEU A 395 21.27 13.29 13.12
N MET A 396 22.18 13.54 12.16
CA MET A 396 23.62 13.60 12.45
C MET A 396 23.97 14.81 13.31
N CYS A 397 23.42 16.00 13.03
CA CYS A 397 23.60 17.17 13.89
C CYS A 397 23.00 16.94 15.30
N VAL A 398 21.86 16.26 15.36
CA VAL A 398 21.23 15.90 16.63
C VAL A 398 22.07 14.92 17.44
N GLU A 399 22.71 13.94 16.79
CA GLU A 399 23.64 13.02 17.46
C GLU A 399 24.79 13.79 18.13
N ASP A 400 25.40 14.74 17.44
CA ASP A 400 26.49 15.58 17.98
C ASP A 400 26.03 16.36 19.23
N LEU A 401 24.85 16.99 19.16
CA LEU A 401 24.31 17.73 20.31
C LEU A 401 23.94 16.81 21.47
N VAL A 402 23.33 15.65 21.20
CA VAL A 402 22.99 14.65 22.23
C VAL A 402 24.24 14.24 23.01
N TRP A 403 25.36 13.98 22.33
CA TRP A 403 26.61 13.64 23.00
C TRP A 403 27.17 14.80 23.82
N ALA A 404 27.14 16.03 23.29
CA ALA A 404 27.57 17.21 24.04
C ALA A 404 26.74 17.43 25.31
N THR A 405 25.41 17.26 25.23
CA THR A 405 24.50 17.35 26.38
C THR A 405 24.79 16.27 27.41
N ILE A 406 25.00 15.01 27.00
CA ILE A 406 25.33 13.91 27.90
C ILE A 406 26.65 14.16 28.66
N GLU A 407 27.68 14.70 27.99
CA GLU A 407 28.94 15.02 28.65
C GLU A 407 28.79 16.18 29.65
N ALA A 408 28.06 17.24 29.28
CA ALA A 408 27.77 18.35 30.18
C ALA A 408 27.01 17.90 31.46
N GLU A 409 26.04 16.98 31.31
CA GLU A 409 25.33 16.38 32.45
C GLU A 409 26.27 15.58 33.36
N LYS A 410 27.21 14.81 32.80
CA LYS A 410 28.21 14.07 33.59
C LYS A 410 29.15 15.00 34.35
N GLU A 411 29.60 16.10 33.73
CA GLU A 411 30.44 17.10 34.39
C GLU A 411 29.70 17.76 35.55
N HIS A 412 28.43 18.13 35.34
CA HIS A 412 27.58 18.69 36.38
C HIS A 412 27.36 17.71 37.54
N GLN A 413 27.11 16.44 37.23
CA GLN A 413 26.87 15.39 38.23
C GLN A 413 28.15 14.97 38.95
N GLY A 414 29.30 14.97 38.27
CA GLY A 414 30.62 14.81 38.88
C GLY A 414 30.97 15.94 39.85
N SER A 415 30.58 17.18 39.51
CA SER A 415 30.71 18.35 40.39
C SER A 415 29.79 18.27 41.62
N LEU A 416 28.54 17.81 41.45
CA LEU A 416 27.60 17.58 42.56
C LEU A 416 27.98 16.38 43.45
N ASN A 417 28.51 15.29 42.88
CA ASN A 417 28.96 14.13 43.64
C ASN A 417 30.24 14.44 44.44
N ALA A 418 31.11 15.34 43.96
CA ALA A 418 32.21 15.90 44.74
C ALA A 418 31.73 16.79 45.91
N ALA A 419 30.48 17.29 45.87
CA ALA A 419 29.82 18.07 46.91
C ALA A 419 28.96 17.23 47.87
N GLY A 420 28.99 15.90 47.77
CA GLY A 420 28.39 14.98 48.74
C GLY A 420 26.87 14.87 48.68
N ASN A 421 26.33 14.10 47.72
CA ASN A 421 25.07 13.39 47.89
C ASN A 421 24.90 12.29 46.83
N ASP A 422 25.11 11.05 47.26
CA ASP A 422 25.20 9.87 46.40
C ASP A 422 23.82 9.20 46.25
N LYS A 423 23.02 9.62 45.25
CA LYS A 423 21.77 8.93 44.85
C LYS A 423 21.44 9.12 43.36
N CYS A 424 22.15 8.43 42.48
CA CYS A 424 21.65 8.12 41.13
C CYS A 424 22.28 6.80 40.64
N GLN A 425 21.94 5.70 41.30
CA GLN A 425 22.02 4.41 40.64
C GLN A 425 20.81 4.29 39.72
N ILE A 426 21.08 4.12 38.43
CA ILE A 426 20.06 3.82 37.44
C ILE A 426 19.42 2.49 37.84
N ASN A 427 18.19 2.53 38.36
CA ASN A 427 17.37 1.33 38.54
C ASN A 427 16.91 0.87 37.16
N VAL A 428 17.75 0.09 36.48
CA VAL A 428 17.33 -0.70 35.31
C VAL A 428 16.70 -2.00 35.83
N SER A 429 15.50 -1.88 36.38
CA SER A 429 14.59 -3.00 36.66
C SER A 429 13.36 -2.71 35.79
N ASP A 430 13.07 -3.40 34.68
CA ASP A 430 12.43 -4.73 34.70
C ASP A 430 12.31 -5.39 33.30
N ASN A 431 13.24 -5.15 32.35
CA ASN A 431 13.13 -5.77 31.02
C ASN A 431 14.47 -6.36 30.53
N LEU A 432 14.71 -7.64 30.88
CA LEU A 432 15.90 -8.40 30.52
C LEU A 432 16.16 -8.40 29.00
N THR A 433 15.09 -8.44 28.19
CA THR A 433 15.15 -8.44 26.72
C THR A 433 15.70 -7.13 26.17
N LEU A 434 15.24 -6.00 26.71
CA LEU A 434 15.74 -4.68 26.30
C LEU A 434 17.23 -4.53 26.64
N GLN A 435 17.66 -5.05 27.79
CA GLN A 435 19.05 -4.97 28.21
C GLN A 435 19.98 -5.78 27.30
N THR A 436 19.55 -6.98 26.88
CA THR A 436 20.30 -7.78 25.90
C THR A 436 20.37 -7.10 24.54
N ASP A 437 19.28 -6.50 24.06
CA ASP A 437 19.24 -5.78 22.78
C ASP A 437 20.18 -4.57 22.78
N LEU A 438 20.20 -3.81 23.88
CA LEU A 438 21.08 -2.64 24.05
C LEU A 438 22.56 -3.02 24.10
N LEU A 439 22.91 -4.13 24.75
CA LEU A 439 24.29 -4.62 24.80
C LEU A 439 24.75 -5.08 23.42
N ALA A 440 23.93 -5.87 22.73
CA ALA A 440 24.20 -6.31 21.37
C ALA A 440 24.35 -5.11 20.42
N ALA A 441 23.53 -4.06 20.61
CA ALA A 441 23.60 -2.88 19.78
C ALA A 441 24.91 -2.11 19.90
N LYS A 442 25.54 -2.09 21.08
CA LYS A 442 26.83 -1.43 21.26
C LYS A 442 27.98 -2.10 20.51
N GLU A 443 27.81 -3.37 20.15
CA GLU A 443 28.78 -4.11 19.33
C GLU A 443 28.56 -3.90 17.82
N ILE A 444 27.48 -3.21 17.43
CA ILE A 444 27.16 -2.96 16.02
C ILE A 444 28.11 -1.90 15.46
N GLY A 445 28.87 -2.29 14.45
CA GLY A 445 29.64 -1.36 13.63
C GLY A 445 28.72 -0.45 12.79
N SER A 446 29.23 0.72 12.40
CA SER A 446 28.47 1.73 11.67
C SER A 446 28.65 1.69 10.15
N SER A 447 29.45 0.75 9.62
CA SER A 447 29.81 0.70 8.19
C SER A 447 28.61 0.56 7.27
N TRP A 448 27.56 -0.17 7.70
CA TRP A 448 26.32 -0.32 6.95
C TRP A 448 25.56 1.00 6.78
N PHE A 449 25.62 1.90 7.77
CA PHE A 449 24.88 3.16 7.83
C PHE A 449 25.57 4.26 7.02
N TYR A 450 26.89 4.39 7.17
CA TYR A 450 27.67 5.37 6.40
C TYR A 450 28.06 4.87 5.00
N ASN A 451 27.62 3.67 4.62
CA ASN A 451 27.77 3.18 3.26
C ASN A 451 27.04 4.12 2.29
N SER A 452 27.69 4.52 1.19
CA SER A 452 27.09 5.36 0.14
C SER A 452 25.79 4.81 -0.50
N LYS A 453 25.50 3.53 -0.28
CA LYS A 453 24.26 2.85 -0.69
C LYS A 453 23.12 3.00 0.32
N PHE A 454 23.40 3.27 1.58
CA PHE A 454 22.34 3.50 2.56
C PHE A 454 21.75 4.90 2.38
N ARG A 455 20.46 4.97 2.02
CA ARG A 455 19.74 6.22 1.74
C ARG A 455 18.67 6.53 2.79
N GLY A 456 18.89 6.05 4.02
CA GLY A 456 18.02 6.30 5.16
C GLY A 456 16.95 5.25 5.41
N SER A 457 16.77 4.28 4.51
CA SER A 457 15.80 3.20 4.72
C SER A 457 16.44 1.82 4.76
N PHE A 458 15.81 0.94 5.53
CA PHE A 458 16.03 -0.49 5.50
C PHE A 458 15.15 -1.13 4.41
N PRO A 459 15.50 -2.33 3.91
CA PRO A 459 14.54 -3.11 3.13
C PRO A 459 13.30 -3.39 4.00
N SER A 460 12.11 -3.28 3.39
CA SER A 460 10.85 -3.43 4.08
C SER A 460 10.65 -4.87 4.55
N ARG A 461 10.50 -5.07 5.85
CA ARG A 461 10.19 -6.38 6.44
C ARG A 461 8.72 -6.72 6.16
N ILE A 462 8.48 -7.58 5.19
CA ILE A 462 7.14 -8.04 4.80
C ILE A 462 6.67 -9.14 5.75
N LEU A 463 7.53 -10.12 6.03
CA LEU A 463 7.33 -11.15 7.07
C LEU A 463 8.61 -11.23 7.93
N PRO A 464 8.61 -11.90 9.09
CA PRO A 464 9.79 -11.98 9.95
C PRO A 464 11.09 -12.44 9.25
N TYR A 465 10.95 -13.23 8.19
CA TYR A 465 12.05 -13.74 7.37
C TYR A 465 12.09 -13.17 5.94
N LEU A 466 11.07 -12.44 5.47
CA LEU A 466 10.96 -11.96 4.09
C LEU A 466 11.07 -10.45 4.02
N TYR A 467 12.07 -9.97 3.28
CA TYR A 467 12.34 -8.55 3.09
C TYR A 467 12.17 -8.17 1.62
N LEU A 468 11.51 -7.03 1.37
CA LEU A 468 11.37 -6.42 0.05
C LEU A 468 12.25 -5.17 -0.01
N GLY A 469 13.21 -5.15 -0.94
CA GLY A 469 14.14 -4.05 -1.09
C GLY A 469 14.41 -3.66 -2.53
N ASP A 470 15.47 -2.88 -2.69
CA ASP A 470 15.95 -2.31 -3.94
C ASP A 470 17.42 -2.67 -4.16
N TYR A 471 17.99 -2.17 -5.24
CA TYR A 471 19.37 -2.46 -5.60
C TYR A 471 20.39 -1.95 -4.58
N ASN A 472 20.14 -0.81 -3.93
CA ASN A 472 21.05 -0.27 -2.93
C ASN A 472 21.06 -1.14 -1.67
N HIS A 473 19.91 -1.65 -1.25
CA HIS A 473 19.82 -2.62 -0.15
C HIS A 473 20.63 -3.89 -0.47
N ALA A 474 20.45 -4.45 -1.67
CA ALA A 474 21.11 -5.69 -2.08
C ALA A 474 22.63 -5.54 -2.30
N THR A 475 23.11 -4.32 -2.53
CA THR A 475 24.54 -4.01 -2.73
C THR A 475 25.25 -3.50 -1.48
N ASN A 476 24.59 -3.55 -0.31
CA ASN A 476 25.18 -3.23 0.98
C ASN A 476 25.39 -4.50 1.83
N PRO A 477 26.51 -5.22 1.70
CA PRO A 477 26.72 -6.50 2.38
C PRO A 477 26.72 -6.38 3.90
N ASP A 478 27.16 -5.25 4.46
CA ASP A 478 27.17 -5.04 5.90
C ASP A 478 25.76 -4.89 6.44
N LEU A 479 24.87 -4.18 5.73
CA LEU A 479 23.45 -4.10 6.05
C LEU A 479 22.78 -5.49 5.97
N LEU A 480 23.08 -6.27 4.93
CA LEU A 480 22.52 -7.62 4.77
C LEU A 480 22.92 -8.53 5.94
N ARG A 481 24.21 -8.54 6.32
CA ARG A 481 24.72 -9.31 7.46
C ARG A 481 24.11 -8.83 8.77
N LEU A 482 24.01 -7.52 8.97
CA LEU A 482 23.40 -6.90 10.15
C LEU A 482 21.95 -7.37 10.34
N LEU A 483 21.18 -7.45 9.25
CA LEU A 483 19.80 -7.94 9.27
C LEU A 483 19.69 -9.46 9.40
N GLY A 484 20.80 -10.20 9.29
CA GLY A 484 20.84 -11.66 9.26
C GLY A 484 20.32 -12.25 7.95
N ILE A 485 20.34 -11.47 6.87
CA ILE A 485 19.94 -11.93 5.52
C ILE A 485 21.04 -12.84 4.99
N THR A 486 20.63 -14.03 4.55
CA THR A 486 21.53 -15.06 4.02
C THR A 486 21.16 -15.48 2.59
N HIS A 487 19.92 -15.21 2.19
CA HIS A 487 19.38 -15.55 0.88
C HIS A 487 18.98 -14.27 0.13
N ILE A 488 19.27 -14.21 -1.16
CA ILE A 488 18.97 -13.05 -2.01
C ILE A 488 18.31 -13.51 -3.30
N LEU A 489 17.07 -13.06 -3.52
CA LEU A 489 16.36 -13.22 -4.78
C LEU A 489 16.48 -11.92 -5.58
N SER A 490 17.25 -12.00 -6.67
CA SER A 490 17.65 -10.87 -7.50
C SER A 490 16.83 -10.86 -8.79
N ALA A 491 15.84 -9.98 -8.89
CA ALA A 491 14.94 -9.91 -10.04
C ALA A 491 15.43 -8.92 -11.11
N GLY A 492 16.13 -9.43 -12.12
CA GLY A 492 16.64 -8.65 -13.25
C GLY A 492 17.70 -7.61 -12.90
N GLU A 493 18.36 -7.75 -11.75
CA GLU A 493 19.46 -6.88 -11.31
C GLU A 493 20.54 -7.74 -10.63
N ASP A 494 21.75 -7.80 -11.19
CA ASP A 494 22.86 -8.51 -10.56
C ASP A 494 23.40 -7.74 -9.34
N THR A 495 23.35 -8.36 -8.16
CA THR A 495 23.83 -7.76 -6.91
C THR A 495 25.34 -7.70 -6.80
N LYS A 496 26.06 -8.48 -7.62
CA LYS A 496 27.51 -8.67 -7.56
C LYS A 496 27.99 -9.17 -6.19
N GLN A 497 27.09 -9.72 -5.38
CA GLN A 497 27.43 -10.31 -4.09
C GLN A 497 28.11 -11.66 -4.28
N SER A 498 28.99 -12.01 -3.35
CA SER A 498 29.68 -13.30 -3.39
C SER A 498 28.71 -14.43 -3.06
N THR A 499 28.61 -15.42 -3.96
CA THR A 499 27.87 -16.67 -3.74
C THR A 499 28.46 -17.54 -2.63
N ARG A 500 29.66 -17.20 -2.12
CA ARG A 500 30.22 -17.82 -0.91
C ARG A 500 29.61 -17.24 0.38
N ALA A 501 29.11 -16.01 0.32
CA ALA A 501 28.58 -15.30 1.47
C ALA A 501 27.04 -15.36 1.54
N PHE A 502 26.38 -15.44 0.39
CA PHE A 502 24.93 -15.48 0.27
C PHE A 502 24.49 -16.57 -0.70
N GLU A 503 23.34 -17.17 -0.43
CA GLU A 503 22.64 -18.02 -1.38
C GLU A 503 21.81 -17.14 -2.30
N ILE A 504 22.06 -17.19 -3.62
CA ILE A 504 21.52 -16.22 -4.57
C ILE A 504 20.71 -16.93 -5.65
N LEU A 505 19.43 -16.58 -5.76
CA LEU A 505 18.60 -16.88 -6.92
C LEU A 505 18.56 -15.64 -7.81
N TYR A 506 19.18 -15.71 -8.99
CA TYR A 506 19.19 -14.62 -9.95
C TYR A 506 18.25 -14.91 -11.12
N LEU A 507 17.21 -14.09 -11.25
CA LEU A 507 16.32 -14.12 -12.41
C LEU A 507 16.93 -13.23 -13.50
N ASP A 508 17.74 -13.86 -14.35
CA ASP A 508 18.33 -13.18 -15.48
C ASP A 508 17.26 -12.79 -16.51
N ASN A 509 17.45 -11.65 -17.19
CA ASN A 509 16.55 -11.16 -18.24
C ASN A 509 15.07 -11.01 -17.83
N LEU A 510 14.80 -10.55 -16.60
CA LEU A 510 13.47 -10.11 -16.18
C LEU A 510 13.44 -8.57 -16.08
N LEU A 511 13.02 -7.91 -17.15
CA LEU A 511 12.85 -6.46 -17.23
C LEU A 511 11.45 -6.01 -16.78
N ASP A 512 11.32 -4.73 -16.45
CA ASP A 512 10.04 -4.10 -16.11
C ASP A 512 9.50 -3.28 -17.28
N ASP A 513 9.39 -3.93 -18.45
CA ASP A 513 9.11 -3.30 -19.75
C ASP A 513 7.71 -3.60 -20.31
N GLY A 514 6.92 -4.44 -19.62
CA GLY A 514 5.61 -4.92 -20.07
C GLY A 514 5.69 -6.07 -21.09
N VAL A 515 6.90 -6.54 -21.44
CA VAL A 515 7.17 -7.62 -22.41
C VAL A 515 7.69 -8.88 -21.73
N ASP A 516 8.47 -8.77 -20.67
CA ASP A 516 8.93 -9.95 -19.95
C ASP A 516 7.83 -10.54 -19.07
N SER A 517 7.92 -11.85 -18.82
CA SER A 517 6.94 -12.61 -18.04
C SER A 517 7.53 -13.07 -16.71
N LEU A 518 6.76 -12.95 -15.63
CA LEU A 518 7.05 -13.56 -14.34
C LEU A 518 6.68 -15.04 -14.29
N VAL A 519 5.68 -15.47 -15.07
CA VAL A 519 5.07 -16.82 -14.98
C VAL A 519 6.11 -17.95 -14.92
N PRO A 520 7.16 -17.98 -15.75
CA PRO A 520 8.16 -19.05 -15.71
C PRO A 520 8.94 -19.13 -14.39
N TYR A 521 9.05 -18.02 -13.67
CA TYR A 521 9.87 -17.89 -12.47
C TYR A 521 9.07 -18.04 -11.16
N LEU A 522 7.73 -17.93 -11.22
CA LEU A 522 6.90 -17.84 -10.01
C LEU A 522 7.10 -19.02 -9.05
N ASP A 523 7.06 -20.26 -9.57
CA ASP A 523 7.14 -21.44 -8.72
C ASP A 523 8.54 -21.58 -8.07
N GLU A 524 9.61 -21.40 -8.85
CA GLU A 524 11.00 -21.41 -8.35
C GLU A 524 11.25 -20.32 -7.30
N CYS A 525 10.76 -19.10 -7.55
CA CYS A 525 10.90 -17.99 -6.61
C CYS A 525 10.20 -18.27 -5.29
N VAL A 526 9.00 -18.83 -5.35
CA VAL A 526 8.22 -19.13 -4.15
C VAL A 526 8.87 -20.28 -3.38
N GLU A 527 9.31 -21.34 -4.05
CA GLU A 527 10.03 -22.45 -3.44
C GLU A 527 11.35 -22.00 -2.78
N PHE A 528 12.09 -21.08 -3.40
CA PHE A 528 13.31 -20.50 -2.81
C PHE A 528 13.04 -19.80 -1.47
N ILE A 529 11.94 -19.04 -1.39
CA ILE A 529 11.56 -18.36 -0.15
C ILE A 529 11.05 -19.37 0.89
N GLU A 530 10.22 -20.35 0.49
CA GLU A 530 9.71 -21.41 1.37
C GLU A 530 10.87 -22.24 1.98
N ALA A 531 11.87 -22.59 1.17
CA ALA A 531 13.04 -23.34 1.62
C ALA A 531 13.87 -22.56 2.66
N ALA A 532 14.07 -21.27 2.42
CA ALA A 532 14.76 -20.39 3.36
C ALA A 532 13.97 -20.22 4.67
N GLU A 533 12.64 -20.04 4.60
CA GLU A 533 11.78 -20.00 5.79
C GLU A 533 11.89 -21.31 6.59
N ALA A 534 11.78 -22.46 5.94
CA ALA A 534 11.89 -23.78 6.57
C ALA A 534 13.25 -24.00 7.25
N ALA A 535 14.31 -23.38 6.73
CA ALA A 535 15.65 -23.38 7.31
C ALA A 535 15.89 -22.27 8.37
N HIS A 536 14.85 -21.53 8.76
CA HIS A 536 14.91 -20.36 9.65
C HIS A 536 15.91 -19.29 9.18
N LYS A 537 15.98 -19.10 7.87
CA LYS A 537 16.84 -18.10 7.20
C LYS A 537 16.01 -16.92 6.73
N LYS A 538 16.68 -15.77 6.56
CA LYS A 538 16.07 -14.54 6.06
C LYS A 538 16.44 -14.29 4.60
N VAL A 539 15.44 -13.90 3.82
CA VAL A 539 15.51 -13.65 2.38
C VAL A 539 15.27 -12.18 2.08
N LEU A 540 16.12 -11.61 1.21
CA LEU A 540 15.85 -10.35 0.54
C LEU A 540 15.38 -10.62 -0.89
N VAL A 541 14.21 -10.12 -1.25
CA VAL A 541 13.73 -10.05 -2.63
C VAL A 541 13.88 -8.61 -3.11
N HIS A 542 14.62 -8.38 -4.20
CA HIS A 542 14.84 -7.03 -4.71
C HIS A 542 14.86 -6.97 -6.24
N CYS A 543 14.70 -5.75 -6.74
CA CYS A 543 14.95 -5.38 -8.13
C CYS A 543 15.67 -4.03 -8.13
N ARG A 544 15.47 -3.18 -9.15
CA ARG A 544 16.11 -1.85 -9.18
C ARG A 544 15.61 -0.94 -8.06
N VAL A 545 14.28 -0.78 -7.95
CA VAL A 545 13.62 0.19 -7.07
C VAL A 545 12.80 -0.50 -5.96
N GLY A 546 12.50 -1.79 -6.10
CA GLY A 546 11.64 -2.49 -5.14
C GLY A 546 10.15 -2.20 -5.29
N VAL A 547 9.70 -1.86 -6.50
CA VAL A 547 8.33 -1.38 -6.79
C VAL A 547 7.51 -2.35 -7.65
N SER A 548 8.12 -3.01 -8.65
CA SER A 548 7.40 -3.81 -9.65
C SER A 548 7.80 -5.30 -9.62
N ARG A 549 8.95 -5.65 -10.22
CA ARG A 549 9.43 -7.05 -10.35
C ARG A 549 9.47 -7.79 -9.00
N SER A 550 10.25 -7.30 -8.05
CA SER A 550 10.39 -7.91 -6.72
C SER A 550 9.10 -7.86 -5.91
N ALA A 551 8.33 -6.77 -5.99
CA ALA A 551 7.03 -6.68 -5.34
C ALA A 551 6.06 -7.76 -5.86
N SER A 552 6.08 -8.04 -7.17
CA SER A 552 5.26 -9.08 -7.79
C SER A 552 5.60 -10.48 -7.26
N ILE A 553 6.90 -10.77 -7.12
CA ILE A 553 7.37 -12.05 -6.55
C ILE A 553 6.94 -12.19 -5.08
N VAL A 554 7.07 -11.12 -4.29
CA VAL A 554 6.60 -11.09 -2.90
C VAL A 554 5.09 -11.31 -2.83
N ILE A 555 4.31 -10.66 -3.70
CA ILE A 555 2.85 -10.86 -3.77
C ILE A 555 2.52 -12.32 -4.05
N ALA A 556 3.16 -12.94 -5.07
CA ALA A 556 2.96 -14.35 -5.38
C ALA A 556 3.26 -15.26 -4.19
N TYR A 557 4.38 -15.00 -3.49
CA TYR A 557 4.73 -15.73 -2.28
C TYR A 557 3.65 -15.61 -1.20
N LEU A 558 3.20 -14.39 -0.90
CA LEU A 558 2.15 -14.18 0.11
C LEU A 558 0.83 -14.85 -0.27
N MET A 559 0.47 -14.87 -1.55
CA MET A 559 -0.73 -15.57 -2.02
C MET A 559 -0.68 -17.06 -1.69
N LYS A 560 0.45 -17.72 -1.96
CA LYS A 560 0.62 -19.17 -1.70
C LYS A 560 0.79 -19.44 -0.19
N ALA A 561 1.73 -18.76 0.46
CA ALA A 561 2.12 -19.04 1.85
C ALA A 561 1.03 -18.66 2.86
N LEU A 562 0.35 -17.52 2.65
CA LEU A 562 -0.70 -17.03 3.56
C LEU A 562 -2.12 -17.34 3.10
N LYS A 563 -2.26 -18.05 1.96
CA LYS A 563 -3.56 -18.34 1.32
C LYS A 563 -4.41 -17.08 1.14
N LYS A 564 -3.77 -16.02 0.64
CA LYS A 564 -4.37 -14.72 0.39
C LYS A 564 -4.68 -14.54 -1.09
N SER A 565 -5.78 -13.86 -1.39
CA SER A 565 -6.05 -13.40 -2.75
C SER A 565 -4.96 -12.43 -3.21
N PHE A 566 -4.85 -12.20 -4.51
CA PHE A 566 -3.98 -11.15 -5.07
C PHE A 566 -4.25 -9.78 -4.42
N SER A 567 -5.51 -9.37 -4.25
CA SER A 567 -5.90 -8.12 -3.60
C SER A 567 -5.35 -8.05 -2.19
N GLU A 568 -5.57 -9.09 -1.38
CA GLU A 568 -5.10 -9.13 0.01
C GLU A 568 -3.57 -9.09 0.06
N ALA A 569 -2.88 -9.91 -0.75
CA ALA A 569 -1.42 -9.96 -0.81
C ALA A 569 -0.80 -8.64 -1.34
N TYR A 570 -1.42 -8.01 -2.33
CA TYR A 570 -1.05 -6.70 -2.86
C TYR A 570 -1.14 -5.63 -1.77
N LEU A 571 -2.25 -5.58 -1.03
CA LEU A 571 -2.48 -4.58 0.02
C LEU A 571 -1.55 -4.79 1.22
N ILE A 572 -1.31 -6.05 1.63
CA ILE A 572 -0.30 -6.37 2.66
C ILE A 572 1.08 -5.89 2.21
N THR A 573 1.49 -6.20 0.97
CA THR A 573 2.80 -5.82 0.46
C THR A 573 2.94 -4.30 0.37
N ARG A 574 1.89 -3.62 -0.10
CA ARG A 574 1.84 -2.17 -0.26
C ARG A 574 1.92 -1.46 1.09
N ALA A 575 1.10 -1.84 2.06
CA ALA A 575 1.10 -1.28 3.40
C ALA A 575 2.44 -1.44 4.13
N ARG A 576 3.15 -2.56 3.88
CA ARG A 576 4.46 -2.84 4.51
C ARG A 576 5.64 -2.22 3.76
N ARG A 577 5.45 -1.76 2.51
CA ARG A 577 6.46 -1.02 1.74
C ARG A 577 6.39 0.48 2.04
N MET A 578 6.79 0.83 3.27
CA MET A 578 6.67 2.18 3.85
C MET A 578 7.34 3.32 3.07
N THR A 579 8.42 3.05 2.32
CA THR A 579 9.23 4.12 1.69
C THR A 579 8.73 4.54 0.31
N VAL A 580 8.06 3.62 -0.40
CA VAL A 580 7.65 3.81 -1.79
C VAL A 580 6.47 2.91 -2.08
N VAL A 581 5.47 3.46 -2.76
CA VAL A 581 4.30 2.70 -3.17
C VAL A 581 4.70 1.63 -4.20
N ILE A 582 4.31 0.38 -3.95
CA ILE A 582 4.48 -0.68 -4.94
C ILE A 582 3.55 -0.45 -6.13
N GLN A 583 4.08 -0.70 -7.33
CA GLN A 583 3.36 -0.51 -8.57
C GLN A 583 3.87 -1.52 -9.61
N PRO A 584 3.50 -2.81 -9.46
CA PRO A 584 3.66 -3.78 -10.53
C PRO A 584 3.09 -3.25 -11.84
N ASN A 585 3.77 -3.52 -12.95
CA ASN A 585 3.22 -3.18 -14.26
C ASN A 585 1.95 -4.00 -14.55
N LEU A 586 1.16 -3.55 -15.53
CA LEU A 586 -0.11 -4.19 -15.87
C LEU A 586 0.01 -5.69 -16.16
N ARG A 587 1.06 -6.09 -16.89
CA ARG A 587 1.31 -7.50 -17.21
C ARG A 587 1.56 -8.34 -15.99
N PHE A 588 2.39 -7.86 -15.07
CA PHE A 588 2.70 -8.57 -13.84
C PHE A 588 1.46 -8.71 -12.95
N VAL A 589 0.64 -7.66 -12.82
CA VAL A 589 -0.65 -7.76 -12.10
C VAL A 589 -1.52 -8.86 -12.70
N TYR A 590 -1.59 -8.94 -14.02
CA TYR A 590 -2.41 -9.95 -14.67
C TYR A 590 -1.86 -11.36 -14.56
N GLU A 591 -0.55 -11.54 -14.69
CA GLU A 591 0.11 -12.83 -14.46
C GLU A 591 -0.08 -13.29 -13.01
N LEU A 592 -0.13 -12.36 -12.05
CA LEU A 592 -0.50 -12.67 -10.67
C LEU A 592 -1.98 -13.08 -10.52
N LEU A 593 -2.91 -12.50 -11.28
CA LEU A 593 -4.30 -12.97 -11.31
C LEU A 593 -4.42 -14.36 -11.95
N MET A 594 -3.59 -14.68 -12.94
CA MET A 594 -3.51 -16.06 -13.44
C MET A 594 -2.98 -17.01 -12.36
N TYR A 595 -1.95 -16.57 -11.64
CA TYR A 595 -1.37 -17.35 -10.55
C TYR A 595 -2.40 -17.59 -9.44
N GLU A 596 -3.18 -16.57 -9.07
CA GLU A 596 -4.30 -16.70 -8.12
C GLU A 596 -5.26 -17.80 -8.55
N ARG A 597 -5.65 -17.79 -9.82
CA ARG A 597 -6.56 -18.77 -10.36
C ARG A 597 -5.96 -20.19 -10.36
N ARG A 598 -4.68 -20.32 -10.73
CA ARG A 598 -3.96 -21.59 -10.64
C ARG A 598 -3.98 -22.13 -9.20
N LEU A 599 -3.77 -21.26 -8.21
CA LEU A 599 -3.85 -21.63 -6.79
C LEU A 599 -5.27 -22.05 -6.37
N ILE A 600 -6.33 -21.41 -6.88
CA ILE A 600 -7.72 -21.83 -6.65
C ILE A 600 -7.98 -23.22 -7.24
N GLU A 601 -7.57 -23.45 -8.49
CA GLU A 601 -7.74 -24.73 -9.19
C GLU A 601 -6.97 -25.87 -8.49
N GLN A 602 -5.83 -25.56 -7.88
CA GLN A 602 -5.04 -26.48 -7.07
C GLN A 602 -5.55 -26.63 -5.63
N GLY A 603 -6.63 -25.96 -5.24
CA GLY A 603 -7.21 -26.01 -3.89
C GLY A 603 -6.39 -25.29 -2.81
N HIS A 604 -5.40 -24.47 -3.18
CA HIS A 604 -4.64 -23.65 -2.24
C HIS A 604 -5.42 -22.43 -1.76
N LEU A 605 -6.24 -21.84 -2.64
CA LEU A 605 -7.13 -20.72 -2.36
C LEU A 605 -8.61 -21.12 -2.50
N GLN A 606 -9.47 -20.53 -1.67
CA GLN A 606 -10.93 -20.76 -1.74
C GLN A 606 -11.65 -19.74 -2.64
N TYR A 607 -11.12 -18.52 -2.71
CA TYR A 607 -11.68 -17.40 -3.46
C TYR A 607 -10.56 -16.55 -4.07
N GLY A 608 -10.91 -15.69 -5.02
CA GLY A 608 -9.98 -14.78 -5.69
C GLY A 608 -10.36 -13.30 -5.54
N SER A 609 -9.58 -12.46 -6.19
CA SER A 609 -9.64 -10.99 -6.12
C SER A 609 -10.76 -10.35 -6.94
N GLY A 610 -11.49 -11.18 -7.71
CA GLY A 610 -12.49 -10.74 -8.66
C GLY A 610 -11.92 -10.58 -10.08
N SER A 611 -12.57 -9.77 -10.89
CA SER A 611 -12.21 -9.60 -12.31
C SER A 611 -11.08 -8.59 -12.51
N TRP A 612 -10.45 -8.63 -13.68
CA TRP A 612 -9.46 -7.64 -14.12
C TRP A 612 -9.93 -6.19 -13.92
N MET A 613 -11.19 -5.89 -14.22
CA MET A 613 -11.72 -4.53 -14.06
C MET A 613 -11.83 -4.11 -12.60
N VAL A 614 -12.25 -5.02 -11.71
CA VAL A 614 -12.30 -4.74 -10.27
C VAL A 614 -10.91 -4.32 -9.81
N VAL A 615 -9.91 -5.15 -10.13
CA VAL A 615 -8.52 -4.92 -9.74
C VAL A 615 -7.99 -3.60 -10.31
N CYS A 616 -8.16 -3.34 -11.61
CA CYS A 616 -7.70 -2.09 -12.22
C CYS A 616 -8.39 -0.86 -11.64
N LYS A 617 -9.72 -0.91 -11.46
CA LYS A 617 -10.49 0.19 -10.88
C LYS A 617 -10.08 0.45 -9.44
N SER A 618 -9.90 -0.60 -8.64
CA SER A 618 -9.47 -0.48 -7.25
C SER A 618 -8.03 0.04 -7.12
N ILE A 619 -7.10 -0.44 -7.93
CA ILE A 619 -5.71 0.07 -7.94
C ILE A 619 -5.67 1.52 -8.44
N HIS A 620 -6.42 1.86 -9.49
CA HIS A 620 -6.49 3.23 -9.99
C HIS A 620 -7.06 4.18 -8.94
N GLY A 621 -8.23 3.84 -8.36
CA GLY A 621 -8.86 4.63 -7.31
C GLY A 621 -7.94 4.82 -6.10
N LEU A 622 -7.17 3.78 -5.75
CA LEU A 622 -6.16 3.89 -4.69
C LEU A 622 -5.04 4.86 -5.08
N ASN A 623 -4.43 4.70 -6.25
CA ASN A 623 -3.32 5.54 -6.71
C ASN A 623 -3.71 7.02 -6.85
N SER A 624 -4.95 7.31 -7.27
CA SER A 624 -5.46 8.69 -7.38
C SER A 624 -5.48 9.42 -6.04
N LEU A 625 -5.65 8.72 -4.91
CA LEU A 625 -5.59 9.33 -3.57
C LEU A 625 -4.16 9.70 -3.16
N TYR A 626 -3.16 9.07 -3.76
CA TYR A 626 -1.74 9.34 -3.54
C TYR A 626 -1.12 10.24 -4.60
N ASN A 627 -1.91 10.75 -5.56
CA ASN A 627 -1.43 11.50 -6.73
C ASN A 627 -0.37 10.74 -7.57
N ILE A 628 -0.55 9.42 -7.72
CA ILE A 628 0.35 8.50 -8.45
C ILE A 628 -0.20 8.14 -9.82
#